data_AF-A0A535A5K8-F1
#
_entry.id   AF-A0A535A5K8-F1
#
_cell.length_a   1.000
_cell.length_b   1.000
_cell.length_c   1.000
_cell.angle_alpha   90.00
_cell.angle_beta   90.00
_cell.angle_gamma   90.00
#
_symmetry.space_group_name_H-M   'P 1'
#
loop_
_entity.id
_entity.type
_entity.pdbx_description
1 polymer ?
#
loop_
_entity_poly.entity_id
_entity_poly.type
_entity_poly.pdbx_seq_one_letter_code
_entity_poly.pdbx_strand_id
1 'polypeptide(L)'
;MDAAALVAFGVFAALDWLAVSRSIRALEYVAKPATLLALLVYAAFGHASPWLVAALAFSLLGDVFLMLPADLFLAGLAAFLIAHLAYVGAFVGSLMPRLVWLAVVIVVLAPVAARILRAVPDRA
;
A
#
# COMPACT_ATOMS: atom_id res chain seq x y z
N MET A 1 -4.27 -12.99 -17.37
CA MET A 1 -5.15 -12.59 -16.23
C MET A 1 -4.51 -11.50 -15.39
N ASP A 2 -3.19 -11.45 -15.43
CA ASP A 2 -2.27 -10.56 -14.72
C ASP A 2 -2.46 -9.08 -15.11
N ALA A 3 -2.62 -8.77 -16.40
CA ALA A 3 -2.91 -7.40 -16.85
C ALA A 3 -4.26 -6.88 -16.32
N ALA A 4 -5.28 -7.73 -16.23
CA ALA A 4 -6.58 -7.34 -15.69
C ALA A 4 -6.52 -7.01 -14.20
N ALA A 5 -5.71 -7.76 -13.42
CA ALA A 5 -5.48 -7.48 -12.01
C ALA A 5 -4.73 -6.15 -11.79
N LEU A 6 -3.76 -5.82 -12.64
CA LEU A 6 -3.06 -4.53 -12.59
C LEU A 6 -3.97 -3.35 -12.98
N VAL A 7 -4.81 -3.54 -14.00
CA VAL A 7 -5.82 -2.53 -14.37
C VAL A 7 -6.82 -2.34 -13.22
N ALA A 8 -7.32 -3.43 -12.63
CA ALA A 8 -8.22 -3.37 -11.48
C ALA A 8 -7.57 -2.66 -10.29
N PHE A 9 -6.30 -2.96 -9.99
CA PHE A 9 -5.52 -2.24 -8.98
C PHE A 9 -5.50 -0.74 -9.26
N GLY A 10 -5.15 -0.33 -10.48
CA GLY A 10 -5.10 1.09 -10.85
C GLY A 10 -6.46 1.79 -10.71
N VAL A 11 -7.55 1.10 -11.10
CA VAL A 11 -8.92 1.61 -10.96
C VAL A 11 -9.29 1.75 -9.49
N PHE A 12 -9.08 0.73 -8.66
CA PHE A 12 -9.41 0.79 -7.23
C PHE A 12 -8.58 1.83 -6.49
N ALA A 13 -7.30 2.02 -6.86
CA ALA A 13 -6.45 3.04 -6.25
C ALA A 13 -6.94 4.46 -6.59
N ALA A 14 -7.36 4.68 -7.83
CA ALA A 14 -7.95 5.96 -8.22
C ALA A 14 -9.31 6.20 -7.52
N LEU A 15 -10.12 5.16 -7.37
CA LEU A 15 -11.39 5.23 -6.64
C LEU A 15 -11.18 5.52 -5.15
N ASP A 16 -10.17 4.91 -4.53
CA ASP A 16 -9.80 5.16 -3.14
C ASP A 16 -9.37 6.63 -2.94
N TRP A 17 -8.48 7.15 -3.78
CA TRP A 17 -8.12 8.56 -3.76
C TRP A 17 -9.32 9.49 -3.99
N LEU A 18 -10.21 9.14 -4.91
CA LEU A 18 -11.43 9.91 -5.12
C LEU A 18 -12.33 9.87 -3.88
N ALA A 19 -12.49 8.71 -3.25
CA ALA A 19 -13.26 8.53 -2.02
C ALA A 19 -12.72 9.42 -0.89
N VAL A 20 -11.40 9.40 -0.68
CA VAL A 20 -10.72 10.23 0.32
C VAL A 20 -10.90 11.72 0.00
N SER A 21 -10.69 12.12 -1.26
CA SER A 21 -10.84 13.53 -1.68
C SER A 21 -12.27 14.07 -1.53
N ARG A 22 -13.27 13.19 -1.62
CA ARG A 22 -14.70 13.52 -1.47
C ARG A 22 -15.25 13.14 -0.09
N SER A 23 -14.42 12.63 0.81
CA SER A 23 -14.79 12.14 2.15
C SER A 23 -15.92 11.09 2.15
N ILE A 24 -15.97 10.23 1.12
CA ILE A 24 -16.99 9.19 0.97
C ILE A 24 -16.50 7.91 1.66
N ARG A 25 -16.75 7.82 2.97
CA ARG A 25 -16.30 6.68 3.80
C ARG A 25 -16.72 5.32 3.26
N ALA A 26 -17.97 5.16 2.82
CA ALA A 26 -18.45 3.88 2.30
C ALA A 26 -17.64 3.39 1.07
N LEU A 27 -17.18 4.31 0.22
CA LEU A 27 -16.36 3.97 -0.94
C LEU A 27 -14.92 3.66 -0.52
N GLU A 28 -14.35 4.41 0.43
CA GLU A 28 -13.02 4.14 0.99
C GLU A 28 -12.95 2.74 1.63
N TYR A 29 -13.97 2.34 2.38
CA TYR A 29 -14.06 1.02 3.02
C TYR A 29 -14.03 -0.16 2.04
N VAL A 30 -14.39 0.06 0.77
CA VAL A 30 -14.40 -0.97 -0.27
C VAL A 30 -13.20 -0.83 -1.18
N ALA A 31 -12.93 0.39 -1.66
CA ALA A 31 -11.86 0.67 -2.60
C ALA A 31 -10.50 0.32 -1.99
N LYS A 32 -10.27 0.68 -0.72
CA LYS A 32 -8.98 0.47 -0.06
C LYS A 32 -8.62 -1.02 0.08
N PRO A 33 -9.46 -1.92 0.64
CA PRO A 33 -9.16 -3.35 0.61
C PRO A 33 -9.12 -3.95 -0.81
N ALA A 34 -9.94 -3.44 -1.73
CA ALA A 34 -9.96 -3.91 -3.11
C ALA A 34 -8.64 -3.64 -3.85
N THR A 35 -7.93 -2.54 -3.54
CA THR A 35 -6.60 -2.28 -4.10
C THR A 35 -5.62 -3.41 -3.78
N LEU A 36 -5.51 -3.80 -2.50
CA LEU A 36 -4.58 -4.83 -2.08
C LEU A 36 -5.03 -6.22 -2.51
N LEU A 37 -6.34 -6.48 -2.57
CA LEU A 37 -6.87 -7.72 -3.11
C LEU A 37 -6.50 -7.90 -4.59
N ALA A 38 -6.56 -6.83 -5.40
CA ALA A 38 -6.16 -6.88 -6.80
C ALA A 38 -4.66 -7.20 -6.95
N LEU A 39 -3.80 -6.61 -6.11
CA LEU A 39 -2.36 -6.94 -6.08
C LEU A 39 -2.09 -8.36 -5.60
N LEU A 40 -2.84 -8.84 -4.60
CA LEU A 40 -2.73 -10.20 -4.10
C LEU A 40 -3.10 -11.23 -5.17
N VAL A 41 -4.18 -10.98 -5.92
CA VAL A 41 -4.57 -11.78 -7.08
C VAL A 41 -3.47 -11.76 -8.13
N TYR A 42 -2.94 -10.59 -8.48
CA TYR A 42 -1.83 -10.48 -9.42
C TYR A 42 -0.62 -11.33 -8.98
N ALA A 43 -0.22 -11.22 -7.71
CA ALA A 43 0.91 -11.97 -7.16
C ALA A 43 0.67 -13.49 -7.17
N ALA A 44 -0.54 -13.93 -6.83
CA ALA A 44 -0.91 -15.34 -6.80
C ALA A 44 -0.82 -16.02 -8.18
N PHE A 45 -1.12 -15.28 -9.27
CA PHE A 45 -1.03 -15.81 -10.64
C PHE A 45 0.34 -15.58 -11.29
N GLY A 46 1.15 -14.64 -10.80
CA GLY A 46 2.44 -14.24 -11.39
C GLY A 46 3.67 -15.05 -10.98
N HIS A 47 3.50 -16.25 -10.39
CA HIS A 47 4.60 -17.02 -9.77
C HIS A 47 5.41 -16.21 -8.74
N ALA A 48 4.72 -15.36 -7.96
CA ALA A 48 5.38 -14.56 -6.93
C ALA A 48 5.98 -15.44 -5.82
N SER A 49 6.99 -14.88 -5.15
CA SER A 49 7.51 -15.47 -3.92
C SER A 49 6.39 -15.63 -2.87
N PRO A 50 6.34 -16.74 -2.11
CA PRO A 50 5.35 -16.91 -1.04
C PRO A 50 5.44 -15.80 0.02
N TRP A 51 6.63 -15.21 0.19
CA TRP A 51 6.84 -14.05 1.03
C TRP A 51 6.06 -12.81 0.54
N LEU A 52 5.96 -12.61 -0.78
CA LEU A 52 5.21 -11.49 -1.35
C LEU A 52 3.71 -11.68 -1.15
N VAL A 53 3.21 -12.90 -1.34
CA VAL A 53 1.80 -13.25 -1.10
C VAL A 53 1.44 -13.06 0.37
N ALA A 54 2.29 -13.53 1.28
CA ALA A 54 2.12 -13.32 2.72
C ALA A 54 2.13 -11.83 3.07
N ALA A 55 3.07 -11.04 2.53
CA ALA A 55 3.14 -9.60 2.75
C ALA A 55 1.83 -8.90 2.34
N LEU A 56 1.33 -9.19 1.13
CA LEU A 56 0.09 -8.61 0.62
C LEU A 56 -1.14 -9.03 1.44
N ALA A 57 -1.21 -10.30 1.88
CA ALA A 57 -2.29 -10.78 2.73
C ALA A 57 -2.29 -10.09 4.11
N PHE A 58 -1.14 -9.94 4.75
CA PHE A 58 -1.04 -9.23 6.03
C PHE A 58 -1.27 -7.72 5.90
N SER A 59 -0.88 -7.10 4.78
CA SER A 59 -1.23 -5.70 4.50
C SER A 59 -2.74 -5.53 4.34
N LEU A 60 -3.42 -6.45 3.63
CA LEU A 60 -4.87 -6.43 3.49
C LEU A 60 -5.58 -6.59 4.84
N LEU A 61 -5.10 -7.51 5.69
CA LEU A 61 -5.62 -7.67 7.05
C LEU A 61 -5.39 -6.41 7.90
N GLY A 62 -4.22 -5.80 7.79
CA GLY A 62 -3.90 -4.53 8.44
C GLY A 62 -4.88 -3.42 8.05
N ASP A 63 -5.15 -3.25 6.75
CA ASP A 63 -6.11 -2.28 6.24
C ASP A 63 -7.52 -2.52 6.80
N VAL A 64 -7.99 -3.76 6.82
CA VAL A 64 -9.31 -4.12 7.37
C VAL A 64 -9.38 -3.84 8.88
N PHE A 65 -8.37 -4.22 9.65
CA PHE A 65 -8.34 -3.98 11.10
C PHE A 65 -8.29 -2.51 11.46
N LEU A 66 -7.61 -1.67 10.68
CA LEU A 66 -7.58 -0.23 10.91
C LEU A 66 -8.88 0.48 10.51
N MET A 67 -9.67 -0.11 9.61
CA MET A 67 -10.95 0.46 9.18
C MET A 67 -12.11 0.10 10.11
N LEU A 68 -12.11 -1.09 10.71
CA LEU A 68 -13.23 -1.50 11.54
C LEU A 68 -13.41 -0.54 12.74
N PRO A 69 -14.66 -0.18 13.12
CA PRO A 69 -14.96 0.74 14.22
C PRO A 69 -14.77 0.08 15.60
N ALA A 70 -13.70 -0.69 15.76
CA ALA A 70 -13.31 -1.40 16.98
C ALA A 70 -11.89 -1.00 17.37
N ASP A 71 -11.48 -1.26 18.62
CA ASP A 71 -10.10 -1.02 19.12
C ASP A 71 -9.08 -2.04 18.55
N LEU A 72 -9.10 -2.24 17.23
CA LEU A 72 -8.21 -3.13 16.49
C LEU A 72 -6.99 -2.43 15.93
N PHE A 73 -6.75 -1.17 16.32
CA PHE A 73 -5.60 -0.40 15.87
C PHE A 73 -4.27 -1.14 16.09
N LEU A 74 -4.07 -1.69 17.30
CA LEU A 74 -2.86 -2.45 17.62
C LEU A 74 -2.73 -3.73 16.81
N ALA A 75 -3.84 -4.43 16.55
CA ALA A 75 -3.86 -5.62 15.71
C ALA A 75 -3.53 -5.29 14.25
N GLY A 76 -4.06 -4.19 13.73
CA GLY A 76 -3.71 -3.67 12.41
C GLY A 76 -2.24 -3.31 12.30
N LEU A 77 -1.69 -2.61 13.30
CA LEU A 77 -0.26 -2.27 13.35
C LEU A 77 0.63 -3.52 13.39
N ALA A 78 0.26 -4.52 14.20
CA ALA A 78 0.98 -5.79 14.26
C ALA A 78 0.93 -6.53 12.92
N ALA A 79 -0.22 -6.56 12.25
CA ALA A 79 -0.36 -7.14 10.92
C ALA A 79 0.54 -6.42 9.89
N PHE A 80 0.58 -5.08 9.91
CA PHE A 80 1.50 -4.32 9.07
C PHE A 80 2.96 -4.62 9.36
N LEU A 81 3.35 -4.77 10.63
CA LEU A 81 4.73 -5.13 10.98
C LEU A 81 5.11 -6.49 10.38
N ILE A 82 4.24 -7.50 10.51
CA ILE A 82 4.45 -8.82 9.92
C ILE A 82 4.53 -8.73 8.39
N ALA A 83 3.65 -7.93 7.77
CA ALA A 83 3.70 -7.68 6.32
C ALA A 83 5.05 -7.12 5.87
N HIS A 84 5.62 -6.18 6.63
CA HIS A 84 6.92 -5.59 6.32
C HIS A 84 8.06 -6.60 6.45
N LEU A 85 8.05 -7.45 7.47
CA LEU A 85 9.03 -8.53 7.60
C LEU A 85 8.95 -9.50 6.40
N ALA A 86 7.73 -9.81 5.94
CA ALA A 86 7.53 -10.62 4.76
C ALA A 86 8.02 -9.91 3.48
N TYR A 87 7.81 -8.60 3.33
CA TYR A 87 8.38 -7.82 2.22
C TYR A 87 9.92 -7.83 2.21
N VAL A 88 10.56 -7.75 3.38
CA VAL A 88 12.02 -7.88 3.47
C VAL A 88 12.48 -9.24 2.92
N GLY A 89 11.78 -10.32 3.27
CA GLY A 89 12.04 -11.65 2.70
C GLY A 89 11.75 -11.74 1.20
N ALA A 90 10.71 -11.08 0.72
CA ALA A 90 10.32 -11.06 -0.70
C ALA A 90 11.32 -10.28 -1.57
N PHE A 91 11.91 -9.22 -1.04
CA PHE A 91 12.80 -8.30 -1.76
C PHE A 91 14.27 -8.37 -1.32
N VAL A 92 14.68 -9.50 -0.73
CA VAL A 92 16.10 -9.77 -0.49
C VAL A 92 16.79 -9.98 -1.83
N GLY A 93 17.82 -9.19 -2.12
CA GLY A 93 18.44 -9.16 -3.46
C GLY A 93 19.61 -8.20 -3.57
N SER A 94 20.03 -7.88 -4.79
CA SER A 94 21.18 -7.00 -5.03
C SER A 94 20.93 -5.56 -4.57
N LEU A 95 21.97 -4.89 -4.05
CA LEU A 95 21.85 -3.55 -3.48
C LEU A 95 21.67 -2.47 -4.57
N MET A 96 22.38 -2.59 -5.70
CA MET A 96 22.40 -1.54 -6.73
C MET A 96 21.02 -1.21 -7.32
N PRO A 97 20.21 -2.19 -7.80
CA PRO A 97 18.87 -1.87 -8.31
C PRO A 97 17.95 -1.22 -7.27
N ARG A 98 18.12 -1.61 -6.00
CA ARG A 98 17.35 -1.02 -4.89
C ARG A 98 17.72 0.43 -4.64
N LEU A 99 19.01 0.78 -4.69
CA LEU A 99 19.45 2.17 -4.58
C LEU A 99 18.97 3.03 -5.76
N VAL A 100 18.99 2.47 -6.98
CA VAL A 100 18.44 3.17 -8.17
C VAL A 100 16.95 3.44 -7.98
N TRP A 101 16.16 2.43 -7.58
CA TRP A 101 14.74 2.61 -7.32
C TRP A 101 14.47 3.59 -6.17
N LEU A 102 15.25 3.53 -5.09
CA LEU A 102 15.17 4.49 -3.99
C LEU A 102 15.41 5.93 -4.48
N ALA A 103 16.45 6.14 -5.30
CA ALA A 103 16.74 7.44 -5.88
C ALA A 103 15.59 7.94 -6.77
N VAL A 104 15.03 7.07 -7.61
CA VAL A 104 13.85 7.40 -8.45
C VAL A 104 12.67 7.83 -7.57
N VAL A 105 12.34 7.06 -6.54
CA VAL A 105 11.23 7.37 -5.63
C VAL A 105 11.45 8.71 -4.92
N ILE A 106 12.65 8.97 -4.40
CA ILE A 106 12.99 10.24 -3.76
C ILE A 106 12.83 11.41 -4.74
N VAL A 107 13.37 11.30 -5.95
CA VAL A 107 13.29 12.36 -6.97
C VAL A 107 11.84 12.66 -7.36
N VAL A 108 11.02 11.63 -7.53
CA VAL A 108 9.60 11.78 -7.90
C VAL A 108 8.78 12.38 -6.76
N LEU A 109 9.03 11.98 -5.51
CA LEU A 109 8.23 12.40 -4.35
C LEU A 109 8.70 13.71 -3.70
N ALA A 110 9.97 14.08 -3.84
CA ALA A 110 10.55 15.26 -3.21
C ALA A 110 9.77 16.58 -3.48
N PRO A 111 9.29 16.87 -4.71
CA PRO A 111 8.51 18.09 -4.97
C PRO A 111 7.20 18.12 -4.20
N VAL A 112 6.54 16.97 -4.06
CA VAL A 112 5.28 16.81 -3.32
C VAL A 112 5.55 16.99 -1.83
N ALA A 113 6.57 16.31 -1.30
CA ALA A 113 6.98 16.45 0.09
C ALA A 113 7.35 17.90 0.43
N ALA A 114 8.11 18.58 -0.43
CA ALA A 114 8.47 19.99 -0.23
C ALA A 114 7.25 20.91 -0.22
N ARG A 115 6.24 20.66 -1.07
CA ARG A 115 4.97 21.40 -1.04
C ARG A 115 4.22 21.20 0.28
N ILE A 116 4.16 19.96 0.77
CA ILE A 116 3.48 19.64 2.04
C ILE A 116 4.21 20.31 3.20
N LEU A 117 5.54 20.18 3.29
CA LEU A 117 6.34 20.74 4.38
C LEU A 117 6.23 22.27 4.44
N ARG A 118 6.22 22.95 3.29
CA ARG A 118 6.02 24.42 3.24
C ARG A 118 4.60 24.86 3.59
N ALA A 119 3.62 23.97 3.48
CA ALA A 119 2.22 24.25 3.79
C ALA A 119 1.90 24.07 5.28
N VAL A 120 2.78 23.40 6.05
CA VAL A 120 2.65 23.31 7.51
C VAL A 120 3.07 24.66 8.09
N PRO A 121 2.16 25.44 8.69
CA PRO A 121 2.55 26.68 9.36
C PRO A 121 3.44 26.33 10.53
N ASP A 122 4.55 27.05 10.69
CA ASP A 122 5.41 26.96 11.87
C ASP A 122 4.60 27.39 13.11
N ARG A 123 3.87 26.44 13.71
CA ARG A 123 3.31 26.59 15.05
C ARG A 123 4.40 26.20 16.04
N ALA A 124 5.38 27.10 16.17
CA ALA A 124 6.32 27.14 17.28
C ALA A 124 5.83 28.17 18.30
#